data_AF-A0A930V0P9-F1
#
_entry.id   AF-A0A930V0P9-F1
#
_cell.length_a   1.000
_cell.length_b   1.000
_cell.length_c   1.000
_cell.angle_alpha   90.00
_cell.angle_beta   90.00
_cell.angle_gamma   90.00
#
_symmetry.space_group_name_H-M   'P 1'
#
loop_
_entity.id
_entity.type
_entity.pdbx_description
1 polymer ?
#
loop_
_entity_poly.entity_id
_entity_poly.type
_entity_poly.pdbx_seq_one_letter_code
_entity_poly.pdbx_strand_id
1 'polypeptide(L)'
;MDVGSVRRKGGFSWSTADAQQRGQDDPSQLGDALVAVLNRGDRVALVFECPLSVPIPDVSEAGWTDLGRARTGEGNRSWSAGAGTGALATGLVQLTWVLHYLQLHADGDVRATTQISVLLAGAANLLVAEAMVTSDGKPEPVDGLQDHADALAAARRFEELLEVAACGEASSDVACAPQRALNLAATAALHAGVLIDLAELQQEVLVAKTRPALTQPEGDD
;
A
#
# COMPACT_ATOMS: atom_id res chain seq x y z
N MET A 1 -1.68 5.99 -2.71
CA MET A 1 -0.66 7.03 -2.50
C MET A 1 0.54 6.67 -3.36
N ASP A 2 1.03 7.61 -4.15
CA ASP A 2 2.30 7.50 -4.87
C ASP A 2 3.45 7.96 -3.96
N VAL A 3 4.52 7.16 -3.93
CA VAL A 3 5.68 7.32 -3.05
C VAL A 3 6.84 7.94 -3.80
N GLY A 4 7.30 9.08 -3.29
CA GLY A 4 8.52 9.70 -3.76
C GLY A 4 8.92 10.89 -2.88
N SER A 5 10.01 11.55 -3.26
CA SER A 5 10.58 12.62 -2.43
C SER A 5 9.72 13.88 -2.47
N VAL A 6 9.22 14.32 -1.31
CA VAL A 6 8.52 15.60 -1.12
C VAL A 6 9.37 16.84 -1.49
N ARG A 7 10.70 16.68 -1.64
CA ARG A 7 11.58 17.76 -2.12
C ARG A 7 11.41 18.01 -3.63
N ARG A 8 10.94 17.00 -4.37
CA ARG A 8 10.55 17.13 -5.77
C ARG A 8 9.07 17.49 -5.80
N LYS A 9 8.70 18.56 -6.48
CA LYS A 9 7.28 18.87 -6.76
C LYS A 9 6.64 17.69 -7.50
N GLY A 10 5.51 17.21 -7.02
CA GLY A 10 4.82 16.01 -7.50
C GLY A 10 5.30 14.72 -6.85
N GLY A 11 6.41 14.75 -6.12
CA GLY A 11 7.05 13.54 -5.59
C GLY A 11 6.22 12.78 -4.57
N PHE A 12 5.17 13.38 -4.01
CA PHE A 12 4.22 12.69 -3.15
C PHE A 12 2.82 13.05 -3.60
N SER A 13 1.97 12.05 -3.85
CA SER A 13 0.59 12.27 -4.29
C SER A 13 -0.36 11.25 -3.64
N TRP A 14 -1.59 11.66 -3.37
CA TRP A 14 -2.63 10.77 -2.86
C TRP A 14 -3.99 11.13 -3.43
N SER A 15 -4.88 10.14 -3.46
CA SER A 15 -6.27 10.28 -3.89
C SER A 15 -7.14 9.27 -3.15
N THR A 16 -8.40 9.62 -2.93
CA THR A 16 -9.46 8.66 -2.63
C THR A 16 -9.88 7.91 -3.89
N ALA A 17 -10.49 6.73 -3.74
CA ALA A 17 -10.92 5.88 -4.86
C ALA A 17 -12.00 6.54 -5.73
N ASP A 18 -12.90 7.30 -5.09
CA ASP A 18 -13.94 8.13 -5.71
C ASP A 18 -13.43 9.44 -6.34
N ALA A 19 -12.12 9.70 -6.21
CA ALA A 19 -11.43 10.92 -6.65
C ALA A 19 -11.98 12.24 -6.08
N GLN A 20 -12.81 12.20 -5.02
CA GLN A 20 -13.37 13.41 -4.41
C GLN A 20 -12.33 14.19 -3.61
N GLN A 21 -11.34 13.50 -3.04
CA GLN A 21 -10.24 14.12 -2.31
C GLN A 21 -8.90 13.64 -2.88
N ARG A 22 -7.98 14.58 -3.01
CA ARG A 22 -6.61 14.35 -3.46
C ARG A 22 -5.71 15.43 -2.94
N GLY A 23 -4.42 15.13 -2.86
CA GLY A 23 -3.40 16.10 -2.45
C GLY A 23 -2.03 15.71 -2.96
N GLN A 24 -1.08 16.63 -2.81
CA GLN A 24 0.27 16.52 -3.35
C GLN A 24 1.27 17.23 -2.44
N ASP A 25 2.50 16.73 -2.41
CA ASP A 25 3.69 17.30 -1.76
C ASP A 25 3.64 17.41 -0.22
N ASP A 26 2.46 17.58 0.36
CA ASP A 26 2.22 17.75 1.80
C ASP A 26 1.48 16.54 2.39
N PRO A 27 2.21 15.64 3.10
CA PRO A 27 1.63 14.49 3.75
C PRO A 27 0.64 14.82 4.88
N SER A 28 0.65 16.04 5.44
CA SER A 28 -0.29 16.41 6.51
C SER A 28 -1.73 16.48 6.01
N GLN A 29 -1.95 16.88 4.74
CA GLN A 29 -3.29 16.88 4.14
C GLN A 29 -3.89 15.47 4.02
N LEU A 30 -3.05 14.45 3.75
CA LEU A 30 -3.47 13.05 3.82
C LEU A 30 -3.79 12.67 5.28
N GLY A 31 -2.93 13.07 6.22
CA GLY A 31 -3.14 12.87 7.66
C GLY A 31 -4.48 13.42 8.13
N ASP A 32 -4.82 14.66 7.78
CA ASP A 32 -6.08 15.32 8.14
C ASP A 32 -7.30 14.59 7.55
N ALA A 33 -7.20 14.15 6.29
CA ALA A 33 -8.27 13.39 5.65
C ALA A 33 -8.52 12.05 6.39
N LEU A 34 -7.44 11.35 6.77
CA LEU A 34 -7.52 10.09 7.52
C LEU A 34 -8.03 10.29 8.96
N VAL A 35 -7.55 11.31 9.67
CA VAL A 35 -8.05 11.68 11.01
C VAL A 35 -9.54 11.97 10.98
N ALA A 36 -10.01 12.72 9.98
CA ALA A 36 -11.43 13.02 9.84
C ALA A 36 -12.28 11.75 9.66
N VAL A 37 -11.77 10.72 8.96
CA VAL A 37 -12.45 9.42 8.83
C VAL A 37 -12.45 8.67 10.17
N LEU A 38 -11.30 8.55 10.81
CA LEU A 38 -11.16 7.83 12.09
C LEU A 38 -11.99 8.45 13.21
N ASN A 39 -12.05 9.78 13.31
CA ASN A 39 -12.82 10.49 14.33
C ASN A 39 -14.35 10.36 14.14
N ARG A 40 -14.82 10.01 12.94
CA ARG A 40 -16.23 9.62 12.72
C ARG A 40 -16.54 8.19 13.16
N GLY A 41 -15.52 7.41 13.55
CA GLY A 41 -15.65 5.99 13.84
C GLY A 41 -15.67 5.11 12.59
N ASP A 42 -15.40 5.67 11.42
CA ASP A 42 -15.30 4.94 10.17
C ASP A 42 -13.97 4.17 10.09
N ARG A 43 -13.90 3.21 9.16
CA ARG A 43 -12.68 2.43 8.86
C ARG A 43 -12.08 2.92 7.55
N VAL A 44 -10.75 2.90 7.44
CA VAL A 44 -10.06 3.37 6.24
C VAL A 44 -8.95 2.41 5.82
N ALA A 45 -8.77 2.28 4.51
CA ALA A 45 -7.62 1.62 3.92
C ALA A 45 -6.65 2.65 3.34
N LEU A 46 -5.39 2.54 3.71
CA LEU A 46 -4.30 3.38 3.23
C LEU A 46 -3.34 2.52 2.40
N VAL A 47 -3.24 2.84 1.11
CA VAL A 47 -2.52 2.02 0.13
C VAL A 47 -1.29 2.78 -0.39
N PHE A 48 -0.10 2.21 -0.22
CA PHE A 48 1.18 2.82 -0.61
C PHE A 48 1.75 2.18 -1.88
N GLU A 49 2.19 3.00 -2.84
CA GLU A 49 2.98 2.57 -4.00
C GLU A 49 4.45 2.34 -3.62
N CYS A 50 4.69 1.41 -2.68
CA CYS A 50 6.03 0.91 -2.41
C CYS A 50 5.98 -0.48 -1.78
N PRO A 51 7.06 -1.27 -1.87
CA PRO A 51 7.13 -2.55 -1.19
C PRO A 51 6.98 -2.38 0.34
N LEU A 52 5.96 -3.03 0.92
CA LEU A 52 5.70 -3.01 2.38
C LEU A 52 5.90 -4.37 3.06
N SER A 53 6.17 -5.42 2.29
CA SER A 53 6.67 -6.69 2.80
C SER A 53 7.77 -7.23 1.90
N VAL A 54 8.81 -7.80 2.50
CA VAL A 54 9.94 -8.40 1.77
C VAL A 54 10.19 -9.82 2.24
N PRO A 55 10.59 -10.75 1.35
CA PRO A 55 10.78 -12.14 1.70
C PRO A 55 12.03 -12.33 2.57
N ILE A 56 11.90 -13.12 3.63
CA ILE A 56 13.00 -13.67 4.43
C ILE A 56 13.13 -15.15 4.06
N PRO A 57 14.17 -15.54 3.29
CA PRO A 57 14.47 -16.94 3.03
C PRO A 57 14.68 -17.75 4.31
N ASP A 58 14.48 -19.06 4.21
CA ASP A 58 14.80 -19.98 5.31
C ASP A 58 16.29 -19.97 5.64
N VAL A 59 16.64 -20.27 6.90
CA VAL A 59 18.04 -20.27 7.40
C VAL A 59 18.82 -21.56 7.09
N SER A 60 18.32 -22.39 6.16
CA SER A 60 19.02 -23.56 5.62
C SER A 60 20.37 -23.22 4.96
N GLU A 61 21.21 -24.23 4.74
CA GLU A 61 22.56 -24.07 4.15
C GLU A 61 22.57 -23.34 2.80
N ALA A 62 21.48 -23.42 2.03
CA ALA A 62 21.37 -22.77 0.72
C ALA A 62 20.44 -21.53 0.72
N GLY A 63 19.66 -21.26 1.77
CA GLY A 63 18.64 -20.22 1.73
C GLY A 63 19.16 -18.80 1.51
N TRP A 64 20.42 -18.53 1.84
CA TRP A 64 21.07 -17.24 1.60
C TRP A 64 21.14 -16.87 0.11
N THR A 65 21.08 -17.83 -0.82
CA THR A 65 21.10 -17.55 -2.28
C THR A 65 19.83 -16.86 -2.77
N ASP A 66 18.78 -16.86 -1.95
CA ASP A 66 17.49 -16.23 -2.23
C ASP A 66 17.36 -14.83 -1.62
N LEU A 67 18.38 -14.35 -0.89
CA LEU A 67 18.38 -12.99 -0.35
C LEU A 67 18.29 -11.96 -1.49
N GLY A 68 17.29 -11.08 -1.39
CA GLY A 68 17.03 -10.06 -2.40
C GLY A 68 16.38 -10.58 -3.68
N ARG A 69 15.86 -11.82 -3.72
CA ARG A 69 15.02 -12.28 -4.84
C ARG A 69 13.67 -11.56 -4.85
N ALA A 70 13.11 -11.46 -6.04
CA ALA A 70 11.77 -10.91 -6.24
C ALA A 70 10.71 -11.76 -5.53
N ARG A 71 9.62 -11.13 -5.13
CA ARG A 71 8.42 -11.82 -4.64
C ARG A 71 7.71 -12.52 -5.79
N THR A 72 6.94 -13.56 -5.47
CA THR A 72 6.04 -14.19 -6.44
C THR A 72 5.03 -13.14 -6.93
N GLY A 73 4.94 -12.90 -8.24
CA GLY A 73 4.04 -11.91 -8.85
C GLY A 73 4.69 -10.57 -9.30
N GLU A 74 5.92 -10.27 -8.88
CA GLU A 74 6.67 -9.05 -9.26
C GLU A 74 7.17 -9.04 -10.71
N GLY A 75 7.36 -10.22 -11.32
CA GLY A 75 7.96 -10.34 -12.64
C GLY A 75 9.43 -9.92 -12.64
N ASN A 76 9.84 -9.08 -13.60
CA ASN A 76 11.24 -8.71 -13.82
C ASN A 76 11.75 -7.53 -12.96
N ARG A 77 10.90 -6.94 -12.11
CA ARG A 77 11.25 -5.81 -11.25
C ARG A 77 11.10 -6.19 -9.77
N SER A 78 12.17 -6.76 -9.22
CA SER A 78 12.25 -7.10 -7.79
C SER A 78 12.12 -5.86 -6.91
N TRP A 79 11.52 -6.01 -5.73
CA TRP A 79 11.57 -5.00 -4.65
C TRP A 79 13.01 -4.54 -4.33
N SER A 80 13.99 -5.44 -4.47
CA SER A 80 15.41 -5.19 -4.20
C SER A 80 16.16 -4.50 -5.34
N ALA A 81 15.51 -4.28 -6.49
CA ALA A 81 16.08 -3.48 -7.57
C ALA A 81 16.17 -2.01 -7.15
N GLY A 82 17.01 -1.21 -7.82
CA GLY A 82 17.29 0.17 -7.42
C GLY A 82 16.05 1.04 -7.21
N ALA A 83 15.09 1.00 -8.15
CA ALA A 83 13.83 1.74 -8.02
C ALA A 83 12.96 1.23 -6.85
N GLY A 84 12.82 -0.09 -6.71
CA GLY A 84 12.05 -0.72 -5.64
C GLY A 84 12.61 -0.42 -4.26
N THR A 85 13.94 -0.49 -4.09
CA THR A 85 14.61 -0.21 -2.80
C THR A 85 14.51 1.27 -2.44
N GLY A 86 14.63 2.17 -3.43
CA GLY A 86 14.46 3.61 -3.22
C GLY A 86 13.04 3.99 -2.81
N ALA A 87 12.04 3.41 -3.48
CA ALA A 87 10.62 3.58 -3.14
C ALA A 87 10.32 2.98 -1.76
N LEU A 88 10.81 1.78 -1.46
CA LEU A 88 10.69 1.15 -0.13
C LEU A 88 11.22 2.08 0.95
N ALA A 89 12.49 2.54 0.87
CA ALA A 89 13.08 3.37 1.90
C ALA A 89 12.32 4.69 2.11
N THR A 90 11.92 5.35 1.01
CA THR A 90 11.14 6.60 1.07
C THR A 90 9.76 6.35 1.67
N GLY A 91 9.10 5.29 1.22
CA GLY A 91 7.77 4.89 1.64
C GLY A 91 7.70 4.50 3.10
N LEU A 92 8.72 3.83 3.66
CA LEU A 92 8.77 3.52 5.09
C LEU A 92 8.83 4.78 5.96
N VAL A 93 9.61 5.79 5.56
CA VAL A 93 9.68 7.06 6.28
C VAL A 93 8.32 7.76 6.21
N GLN A 94 7.70 7.79 5.04
CA GLN A 94 6.38 8.42 4.84
C GLN A 94 5.27 7.69 5.60
N LEU A 95 5.21 6.37 5.52
CA LEU A 95 4.27 5.54 6.26
C LEU A 95 4.41 5.76 7.76
N THR A 96 5.64 5.67 8.29
CA THR A 96 5.90 5.87 9.72
C THR A 96 5.48 7.27 10.16
N TRP A 97 5.77 8.29 9.34
CA TRP A 97 5.37 9.67 9.62
C TRP A 97 3.84 9.83 9.64
N VAL A 98 3.13 9.28 8.64
CA VAL A 98 1.66 9.34 8.58
C VAL A 98 1.06 8.62 9.79
N LEU A 99 1.54 7.43 10.13
CA LEU A 99 1.06 6.68 11.30
C LEU A 99 1.27 7.46 12.61
N HIS A 100 2.42 8.12 12.76
CA HIS A 100 2.68 8.97 13.92
C HIS A 100 1.75 10.19 13.94
N TYR A 101 1.46 10.78 12.78
CA TYR A 101 0.50 11.85 12.65
C TYR A 101 -0.89 11.41 13.12
N LEU A 102 -1.37 10.24 12.69
CA LEU A 102 -2.67 9.70 13.12
C LEU A 102 -2.69 9.45 14.63
N GLN A 103 -1.63 8.86 15.18
CA GLN A 103 -1.52 8.57 16.61
C GLN A 103 -1.58 9.84 17.49
N LEU A 104 -1.14 10.99 16.97
CA LEU A 104 -1.15 12.26 17.68
C LEU A 104 -2.45 13.05 17.54
N HIS A 105 -3.19 12.87 16.45
CA HIS A 105 -4.31 13.76 16.08
C HIS A 105 -5.68 13.07 16.04
N ALA A 106 -5.75 11.74 16.05
CA ALA A 106 -7.01 11.02 16.18
C ALA A 106 -7.53 11.07 17.63
N ASP A 107 -8.84 11.22 17.80
CA ASP A 107 -9.48 11.35 19.12
C ASP A 107 -9.50 10.01 19.90
N GLY A 108 -9.25 8.89 19.22
CA GLY A 108 -9.26 7.54 19.80
C GLY A 108 -8.16 6.65 19.25
N ASP A 109 -8.13 5.41 19.74
CA ASP A 109 -7.07 4.46 19.37
C ASP A 109 -7.06 4.14 17.88
N VAL A 110 -5.91 4.35 17.26
CA VAL A 110 -5.62 3.85 15.92
C VAL A 110 -5.21 2.39 16.03
N ARG A 111 -6.04 1.51 15.47
CA ARG A 111 -5.82 0.05 15.40
C ARG A 111 -5.52 -0.32 13.95
N ALA A 112 -4.25 -0.43 13.64
CA ALA A 112 -3.75 -0.84 12.34
C ALA A 112 -3.78 -2.37 12.17
N THR A 113 -3.93 -2.78 10.92
CA THR A 113 -3.70 -4.14 10.46
C THR A 113 -3.21 -4.10 9.01
N THR A 114 -2.58 -5.15 8.54
CA THR A 114 -2.29 -5.43 7.13
C THR A 114 -3.16 -6.56 6.59
N GLN A 115 -4.08 -7.08 7.42
CA GLN A 115 -4.97 -8.19 7.11
C GLN A 115 -6.40 -7.69 6.83
N ILE A 116 -6.86 -7.85 5.60
CA ILE A 116 -8.19 -7.37 5.17
C ILE A 116 -9.33 -7.98 5.98
N SER A 117 -9.21 -9.25 6.39
CA SER A 117 -10.19 -9.94 7.21
C SER A 117 -10.36 -9.30 8.60
N VAL A 118 -9.27 -8.79 9.18
CA VAL A 118 -9.25 -8.10 10.49
C VAL A 118 -9.97 -6.74 10.38
N LEU A 119 -9.76 -6.01 9.28
CA LEU A 119 -10.50 -4.78 9.00
C LEU A 119 -12.00 -5.04 8.81
N LEU A 120 -12.36 -6.03 7.98
CA LEU A 120 -13.75 -6.37 7.67
C LEU A 120 -14.51 -6.85 8.92
N ALA A 121 -13.85 -7.62 9.79
CA ALA A 121 -14.39 -8.04 11.09
C ALA A 121 -14.55 -6.88 12.11
N GLY A 122 -14.00 -5.70 11.82
CA GLY A 122 -14.09 -4.52 12.68
C GLY A 122 -13.11 -4.53 13.86
N ALA A 123 -12.14 -5.44 13.87
CA ALA A 123 -11.11 -5.51 14.91
C ALA A 123 -10.05 -4.40 14.74
N ALA A 124 -9.85 -3.91 13.52
CA ALA A 124 -9.01 -2.77 13.17
C ALA A 124 -9.83 -1.64 12.52
N ASN A 125 -9.33 -0.40 12.60
CA ASN A 125 -9.92 0.77 11.93
C ASN A 125 -9.02 1.35 10.84
N LEU A 126 -7.77 0.90 10.74
CA LEU A 126 -6.84 1.27 9.70
C LEU A 126 -6.26 0.01 9.04
N LEU A 127 -6.46 -0.15 7.74
CA LEU A 127 -5.77 -1.17 6.95
C LEU A 127 -4.62 -0.51 6.19
N VAL A 128 -3.41 -1.03 6.35
CA VAL A 128 -2.24 -0.62 5.54
C VAL A 128 -1.97 -1.68 4.49
N ALA A 129 -1.96 -1.28 3.23
CA ALA A 129 -1.76 -2.17 2.10
C ALA A 129 -0.75 -1.59 1.10
N GLU A 130 -0.26 -2.46 0.23
CA GLU A 130 0.65 -2.11 -0.85
C GLU A 130 -0.10 -2.04 -2.19
N ALA A 131 0.21 -1.02 -2.98
CA ALA A 131 -0.13 -0.95 -4.39
C ALA A 131 1.11 -1.24 -5.24
N MET A 132 0.91 -2.04 -6.28
CA MET A 132 1.93 -2.27 -7.30
C MET A 132 1.44 -1.71 -8.64
N VAL A 133 1.88 -0.50 -8.95
CA VAL A 133 1.55 0.16 -10.22
C VAL A 133 2.66 -0.14 -11.24
N THR A 134 2.42 -1.12 -12.10
CA THR A 134 3.36 -1.47 -13.19
C THR A 134 3.03 -0.72 -14.46
N SER A 135 4.03 -0.52 -15.34
CA SER A 135 3.87 0.18 -16.63
C SER A 135 2.71 -0.32 -17.49
N ASP A 136 2.39 -1.61 -17.45
CA ASP A 136 1.30 -2.20 -18.24
C ASP A 136 -0.09 -1.86 -17.69
N GLY A 137 -0.18 -1.40 -16.43
CA GLY A 137 -1.39 -0.97 -15.76
C GLY A 137 -1.36 0.50 -15.33
N LYS A 138 -0.42 1.30 -15.87
CA LYS A 138 -0.38 2.74 -15.60
C LYS A 138 -1.45 3.44 -16.44
N PRO A 139 -2.32 4.26 -15.85
CA PRO A 139 -3.23 5.09 -16.61
C PRO A 139 -2.46 6.11 -17.46
N GLU A 140 -3.01 6.46 -18.62
CA GLU A 140 -2.49 7.55 -19.45
C GLU A 140 -2.50 8.87 -18.66
N PRO A 141 -1.40 9.63 -18.61
CA PRO A 141 -1.37 10.89 -17.88
C PRO A 141 -2.35 11.91 -18.48
N VAL A 142 -3.27 12.42 -17.67
CA VAL A 142 -4.06 13.60 -18.03
C VAL A 142 -3.34 14.84 -17.49
N ASP A 143 -3.09 15.83 -18.36
CA ASP A 143 -2.50 17.13 -18.03
C ASP A 143 -1.15 17.11 -17.29
N GLY A 144 -0.35 16.04 -17.47
CA GLY A 144 0.98 15.93 -16.85
C GLY A 144 0.97 15.58 -15.35
N LEU A 145 -0.17 15.13 -14.81
CA LEU A 145 -0.34 14.72 -13.40
C LEU A 145 -0.25 13.20 -13.23
N GLN A 146 0.83 12.58 -13.73
CA GLN A 146 1.00 11.13 -13.69
C GLN A 146 0.97 10.56 -12.26
N ASP A 147 1.59 11.26 -11.31
CA ASP A 147 1.66 10.86 -9.90
C ASP A 147 0.27 10.80 -9.22
N HIS A 148 -0.69 11.66 -9.64
CA HIS A 148 -2.09 11.57 -9.18
C HIS A 148 -2.84 10.41 -9.82
N ALA A 149 -2.56 10.15 -11.11
CA ALA A 149 -3.20 9.07 -11.84
C ALA A 149 -2.80 7.71 -11.27
N ASP A 150 -1.52 7.54 -10.92
CA ASP A 150 -1.00 6.34 -10.24
C ASP A 150 -1.62 6.18 -8.84
N ALA A 151 -1.71 7.27 -8.06
CA ALA A 151 -2.37 7.24 -6.75
C ALA A 151 -3.86 6.86 -6.81
N LEU A 152 -4.59 7.34 -7.82
CA LEU A 152 -6.00 7.00 -8.05
C LEU A 152 -6.17 5.56 -8.53
N ALA A 153 -5.31 5.10 -9.45
CA ALA A 153 -5.34 3.72 -9.94
C ALA A 153 -5.07 2.72 -8.81
N ALA A 154 -4.11 3.03 -7.94
CA ALA A 154 -3.85 2.27 -6.71
C ALA A 154 -5.10 2.19 -5.82
N ALA A 155 -5.76 3.32 -5.57
CA ALA A 155 -6.95 3.38 -4.71
C ALA A 155 -8.13 2.57 -5.28
N ARG A 156 -8.42 2.71 -6.59
CA ARG A 156 -9.49 1.97 -7.27
C ARG A 156 -9.23 0.47 -7.31
N ARG A 157 -8.01 0.07 -7.65
CA ARG A 157 -7.65 -1.35 -7.67
C ARG A 157 -7.83 -1.99 -6.29
N PHE A 158 -7.54 -1.24 -5.24
CA PHE A 158 -7.76 -1.72 -3.87
C PHE A 158 -9.24 -1.77 -3.49
N GLU A 159 -10.05 -0.81 -3.93
CA GLU A 159 -11.51 -0.83 -3.75
C GLU A 159 -12.15 -2.08 -4.38
N GLU A 160 -11.79 -2.42 -5.62
CA GLU A 160 -12.20 -3.67 -6.27
C GLU A 160 -11.82 -4.90 -5.43
N LEU A 161 -10.61 -4.89 -4.85
CA LEU A 161 -10.13 -6.01 -4.03
C LEU A 161 -10.90 -6.10 -2.71
N LEU A 162 -11.29 -4.97 -2.11
CA LEU A 162 -12.17 -4.94 -0.93
C LEU A 162 -13.55 -5.51 -1.22
N GLU A 163 -14.15 -5.18 -2.37
CA GLU A 163 -15.44 -5.72 -2.79
C GLU A 163 -15.38 -7.24 -2.96
N VAL A 164 -14.34 -7.75 -3.61
CA VAL A 164 -14.11 -9.19 -3.76
C VAL A 164 -13.84 -9.86 -2.41
N ALA A 165 -13.09 -9.22 -1.51
CA ALA A 165 -12.82 -9.73 -0.17
C ALA A 165 -14.10 -9.84 0.68
N ALA A 166 -15.02 -8.89 0.53
CA ALA A 166 -16.32 -8.92 1.20
C ALA A 166 -17.18 -10.12 0.76
N CYS A 167 -16.96 -10.63 -0.45
CA CYS A 167 -17.56 -11.86 -0.97
C CYS A 167 -16.79 -13.14 -0.58
N GLY A 168 -15.66 -13.02 0.13
CA GLY A 168 -14.87 -14.15 0.64
C GLY A 168 -13.74 -14.65 -0.27
N GLU A 169 -13.42 -13.95 -1.36
CA GLU A 169 -12.51 -14.44 -2.41
C GLU A 169 -11.35 -13.49 -2.74
N ALA A 170 -10.72 -12.85 -1.76
CA ALA A 170 -9.55 -12.00 -2.04
C ALA A 170 -8.22 -12.71 -1.76
N SER A 171 -7.31 -12.64 -2.73
CA SER A 171 -5.90 -13.02 -2.59
C SER A 171 -5.00 -11.85 -2.98
N SER A 172 -3.81 -11.78 -2.37
CA SER A 172 -2.78 -10.84 -2.78
C SER A 172 -2.30 -11.13 -4.21
N ASP A 173 -2.10 -10.08 -5.02
CA ASP A 173 -1.54 -10.23 -6.37
C ASP A 173 -0.03 -10.54 -6.33
N VAL A 174 0.63 -10.29 -5.18
CA VAL A 174 2.06 -10.53 -4.95
C VAL A 174 2.25 -11.16 -3.58
N ALA A 175 3.07 -12.20 -3.49
CA ALA A 175 3.27 -12.96 -2.27
C ALA A 175 4.76 -13.16 -1.96
N CYS A 176 5.11 -13.10 -0.66
CA CYS A 176 6.43 -13.52 -0.20
C CYS A 176 6.60 -15.06 -0.23
N ALA A 177 5.52 -15.82 -0.46
CA ALA A 177 5.55 -17.27 -0.53
C ALA A 177 6.54 -17.77 -1.62
N PRO A 178 7.28 -18.86 -1.35
CA PRO A 178 7.20 -19.73 -0.16
C PRO A 178 7.95 -19.21 1.08
N GLN A 179 8.62 -18.06 0.99
CA GLN A 179 9.36 -17.46 2.11
C GLN A 179 8.42 -16.81 3.14
N ARG A 180 8.94 -16.60 4.35
CA ARG A 180 8.26 -15.79 5.38
C ARG A 180 8.34 -14.32 5.00
N ALA A 181 7.34 -13.53 5.36
CA ALA A 181 7.37 -12.09 5.13
C ALA A 181 8.03 -11.36 6.29
N LEU A 182 8.86 -10.36 5.98
CA LEU A 182 9.15 -9.25 6.88
C LEU A 182 8.11 -8.16 6.63
N ASN A 183 7.18 -7.99 7.56
CA ASN A 183 6.14 -6.96 7.44
C ASN A 183 6.67 -5.60 7.89
N LEU A 184 7.01 -4.76 6.93
CA LEU A 184 7.58 -3.45 7.17
C LEU A 184 6.49 -2.45 7.60
N ALA A 185 5.23 -2.66 7.19
CA ALA A 185 4.11 -1.84 7.64
C ALA A 185 3.80 -2.06 9.13
N ALA A 186 3.80 -3.32 9.59
CA ALA A 186 3.69 -3.63 11.01
C ALA A 186 4.85 -3.06 11.83
N THR A 187 6.07 -3.11 11.28
CA THR A 187 7.24 -2.48 11.90
C THR A 187 7.08 -0.96 12.03
N ALA A 188 6.59 -0.29 10.99
CA ALA A 188 6.31 1.14 11.01
C ALA A 188 5.20 1.52 12.00
N ALA A 189 4.15 0.72 12.13
CA ALA A 189 3.09 0.91 13.12
C ALA A 189 3.61 0.82 14.55
N LEU A 190 4.40 -0.22 14.87
CA LEU A 190 5.04 -0.34 16.18
C LEU A 190 5.95 0.84 16.49
N HIS A 191 6.75 1.30 15.52
CA HIS A 191 7.59 2.49 15.68
C HIS A 191 6.75 3.76 15.95
N ALA A 192 5.63 3.93 15.25
CA ALA A 192 4.76 5.08 15.39
C ALA A 192 3.92 5.07 16.68
N GLY A 193 3.90 3.96 17.42
CA GLY A 193 3.05 3.77 18.60
C GLY A 193 1.60 3.42 18.27
N VAL A 194 1.32 3.01 17.03
CA VAL A 194 0.00 2.57 16.58
C VAL A 194 -0.22 1.10 16.96
N LEU A 195 -1.42 0.75 17.41
CA LEU A 195 -1.75 -0.62 17.81
C LEU A 195 -1.78 -1.53 16.58
N ILE A 196 -1.06 -2.65 16.64
CA ILE A 196 -1.08 -3.72 15.64
C ILE A 196 -0.73 -5.05 16.33
N ASP A 197 -1.27 -6.17 15.83
CA ASP A 197 -0.91 -7.49 16.34
C ASP A 197 0.54 -7.82 15.98
N LEU A 198 1.35 -8.19 16.97
CA LEU A 198 2.75 -8.57 16.79
C LEU A 198 2.93 -9.78 15.86
N ALA A 199 1.92 -10.65 15.75
CA ALA A 199 1.94 -11.74 14.80
C ALA A 199 2.04 -11.25 13.35
N GLU A 200 1.51 -10.06 13.04
CA GLU A 200 1.55 -9.48 11.69
C GLU A 200 2.97 -9.14 11.23
N LEU A 201 3.95 -8.99 12.14
CA LEU A 201 5.37 -8.80 11.79
C LEU A 201 5.91 -9.88 10.84
N GLN A 202 5.30 -11.06 10.86
CA GLN A 202 5.70 -12.24 10.09
C GLN A 202 4.70 -12.60 8.98
N GLN A 203 3.65 -11.78 8.80
CA GLN A 203 2.61 -11.98 7.80
C GLN A 203 2.86 -11.06 6.59
N GLU A 204 2.33 -11.45 5.45
CA GLU A 204 2.43 -10.61 4.25
C GLU A 204 1.49 -9.40 4.33
N VAL A 205 1.91 -8.31 3.68
CA VAL A 205 1.06 -7.17 3.42
C VAL A 205 0.28 -7.45 2.15
N LEU A 206 -1.02 -7.20 2.18
CA LEU A 206 -1.87 -7.33 1.01
C LEU A 206 -1.40 -6.42 -0.13
N VAL A 207 -1.13 -6.99 -1.30
CA VAL A 207 -0.68 -6.27 -2.48
C VAL A 207 -1.78 -6.25 -3.53
N ALA A 208 -2.17 -5.05 -3.93
CA ALA A 208 -3.09 -4.81 -5.04
C ALA A 208 -2.29 -4.34 -6.27
N LYS A 209 -2.19 -5.19 -7.28
CA LYS A 209 -1.48 -4.87 -8.53
C LYS A 209 -2.45 -4.27 -9.53
N THR A 210 -2.13 -3.10 -10.08
CA THR A 210 -2.98 -2.46 -11.10
C THR A 210 -3.03 -3.32 -12.36
N ARG A 211 -4.19 -3.31 -13.02
CA ARG A 211 -4.43 -4.05 -14.27
C ARG A 211 -4.64 -3.04 -15.40
N PRO A 212 -4.26 -3.38 -16.64
CA PRO A 212 -4.59 -2.55 -17.80
C PRO A 212 -6.11 -2.33 -17.85
N ALA A 213 -6.54 -1.13 -18.23
CA ALA A 213 -7.94 -0.93 -18.60
C ALA A 213 -8.25 -1.88 -19.77
N LEU A 214 -9.31 -2.70 -19.65
CA LEU A 214 -9.79 -3.47 -20.78
C LEU A 214 -10.17 -2.48 -21.86
N THR A 215 -9.43 -2.45 -22.97
CA THR A 215 -9.90 -1.79 -24.19
C THR A 215 -11.24 -2.43 -24.54
N GLN A 216 -12.32 -1.64 -24.47
CA GLN A 216 -13.56 -2.06 -25.08
C GLN A 216 -13.25 -2.34 -26.55
N PRO A 217 -13.68 -3.48 -27.13
CA PRO A 217 -13.52 -3.69 -28.55
C PRO A 217 -14.18 -2.52 -29.26
N GLU A 218 -13.42 -1.84 -30.12
CA GLU A 218 -13.96 -0.87 -31.06
C GLU A 218 -15.14 -1.56 -31.76
N GLY A 219 -16.33 -0.99 -31.61
CA GLY A 219 -17.48 -1.44 -32.37
C GLY A 219 -17.15 -1.26 -33.83
N ASP A 220 -17.10 -2.37 -34.57
CA ASP A 220 -17.13 -2.34 -36.03
C ASP A 220 -18.44 -1.64 -36.44
N ASP A 221 -18.31 -0.44 -37.01
CA ASP A 221 -19.35 0.29 -37.76
C ASP A 221 -19.68 -0.42 -39.10
#